data_AF-A0A150G410-F1
#
_entry.id   AF-A0A150G410-F1
#
_cell.length_a   1.000
_cell.length_b   1.000
_cell.length_c   1.000
_cell.angle_alpha   90.00
_cell.angle_beta   90.00
_cell.angle_gamma   90.00
#
_symmetry.space_group_name_H-M   'P 1'
#
loop_
_entity.id
_entity.type
_entity.pdbx_description
1 polymer ?
#
loop_
_entity_poly.entity_id
_entity_poly.type
_entity_poly.pdbx_seq_one_letter_code
_entity_poly.pdbx_strand_id
1 'polypeptide(L)'
;MVGAQDVAMGVKFSAAVTLRCCEFPEPGLPEGRMTAPPPTYSAASAGSSSDGAEGVESLFPFPATSVPGVAPSDITFELVEGDFQSFRGVWRMQQTGDQSTLLSYALFVKPQAWLPVALIQGRIENEVLRNLEAVSRYSESQFQRARK
;
A
#
# COMPACT_ATOMS: atom_id res chain seq x y z
N MET A 1 -2.21 1.27 -15.96
CA MET A 1 -3.63 1.14 -15.54
C MET A 1 -4.20 2.55 -15.54
N VAL A 2 -5.29 2.82 -16.27
CA VAL A 2 -5.88 4.18 -16.33
C VAL A 2 -7.21 4.15 -15.58
N GLY A 3 -7.29 4.82 -14.44
CA GLY A 3 -8.51 4.94 -13.65
C GLY A 3 -9.20 6.26 -13.95
N ALA A 4 -10.35 6.24 -14.63
CA ALA A 4 -11.19 7.41 -14.86
C ALA A 4 -12.56 7.22 -14.21
N GLN A 5 -12.94 8.12 -13.31
CA GLN A 5 -14.25 8.13 -12.65
C GLN A 5 -14.72 9.59 -12.50
N ASP A 6 -16.02 9.81 -12.72
CA ASP A 6 -16.67 11.12 -12.68
C ASP A 6 -16.69 11.69 -11.26
N VAL A 7 -16.32 12.97 -11.12
CA VAL A 7 -16.38 13.69 -9.84
C VAL A 7 -17.57 14.65 -9.87
N ALA A 8 -18.25 14.78 -8.72
CA ALA A 8 -19.32 15.77 -8.54
C ALA A 8 -18.82 17.18 -8.92
N MET A 9 -19.69 17.96 -9.58
CA MET A 9 -19.41 19.26 -10.24
C MET A 9 -18.84 19.18 -11.67
N GLY A 10 -18.93 18.04 -12.36
CA GLY A 10 -18.70 17.94 -13.81
C GLY A 10 -17.23 17.98 -14.25
N VAL A 11 -16.28 17.92 -13.30
CA VAL A 11 -14.85 17.81 -13.59
C VAL A 11 -14.45 16.34 -13.56
N LYS A 12 -13.99 15.81 -14.68
CA LYS A 12 -13.49 14.43 -14.78
C LYS A 12 -12.03 14.39 -14.35
N PHE A 13 -11.73 13.72 -13.24
CA PHE A 13 -10.34 13.47 -12.83
C PHE A 13 -9.87 12.12 -13.39
N SER A 14 -8.85 12.18 -14.24
CA SER A 14 -8.12 11.04 -14.79
C SER A 14 -6.69 11.12 -14.29
N ALA A 15 -6.19 10.02 -13.72
CA ALA A 15 -4.78 9.86 -13.40
C ALA A 15 -4.26 8.64 -14.15
N ALA A 16 -3.14 8.80 -14.84
CA ALA A 16 -2.42 7.72 -15.49
C ALA A 16 -1.08 7.52 -14.77
N VAL A 17 -0.80 6.29 -14.38
CA VAL A 17 0.45 5.93 -13.73
C VAL A 17 1.04 4.65 -14.32
N THR A 18 2.36 4.65 -14.42
CA THR A 18 3.19 3.47 -14.65
C THR A 18 3.86 3.13 -13.33
N LEU A 19 3.60 1.91 -12.85
CA LEU A 19 4.16 1.40 -11.61
C LEU A 19 5.18 0.31 -11.90
N ARG A 20 6.30 0.33 -11.18
CA ARG A 20 7.17 -0.83 -11.03
C ARG A 20 6.61 -1.68 -9.90
N CYS A 21 6.33 -2.94 -10.17
CA CYS A 21 5.96 -3.91 -9.15
C CYS A 21 7.10 -4.92 -8.95
N CYS A 22 7.38 -5.26 -7.70
CA CYS A 22 8.40 -6.25 -7.33
C CYS A 22 7.82 -7.19 -6.28
N GLU A 23 8.00 -8.49 -6.49
CA GLU A 23 7.61 -9.53 -5.54
C GLU A 23 8.76 -9.88 -4.61
N PHE A 24 8.44 -10.04 -3.33
CA PHE A 24 9.33 -10.46 -2.27
C PHE A 24 8.66 -11.63 -1.55
N PRO A 25 8.89 -12.88 -1.99
CA PRO A 25 8.46 -14.04 -1.23
C PRO A 25 9.18 -14.05 0.14
N GLU A 26 8.80 -14.98 1.02
CA GLU A 26 9.43 -15.12 2.34
C GLU A 26 10.97 -14.99 2.27
N PRO A 27 11.57 -14.09 3.07
CA PRO A 27 11.04 -13.45 4.28
C PRO A 27 10.26 -12.13 4.08
N GLY A 28 9.89 -11.77 2.85
CA GLY A 28 9.22 -10.51 2.53
C GLY A 28 10.20 -9.37 2.22
N LEU A 29 9.69 -8.14 2.21
CA LEU A 29 10.51 -6.96 1.94
C LEU A 29 11.50 -6.71 3.10
N PRO A 30 12.80 -6.47 2.83
CA PRO A 30 13.77 -6.22 3.90
C PRO A 30 13.41 -5.01 4.76
N GLU A 31 13.57 -5.12 6.08
CA GLU A 31 13.20 -4.07 7.05
C GLU A 31 13.85 -2.72 6.76
N GLY A 32 15.11 -2.71 6.30
CA GLY A 32 15.82 -1.48 5.92
C GLY A 32 15.23 -0.74 4.71
N ARG A 33 14.25 -1.31 4.02
CA ARG A 33 13.49 -0.67 2.92
C ARG A 33 12.11 -0.20 3.35
N MET A 34 11.76 -0.35 4.62
CA MET A 34 10.46 0.02 5.17
C MET A 34 10.59 1.15 6.18
N THR A 35 9.53 1.94 6.33
CA THR A 35 9.40 2.84 7.47
C THR A 35 9.32 2.03 8.75
N ALA A 36 9.69 2.62 9.89
CA ALA A 36 9.51 1.97 11.18
C ALA A 36 8.02 1.58 11.39
N PRO A 37 7.74 0.44 12.04
CA PRO A 37 6.38 0.11 12.46
C PRO A 37 5.85 1.20 13.40
N PRO A 38 4.53 1.47 13.40
CA PRO A 38 3.96 2.41 14.35
C PRO A 38 4.28 1.96 15.77
N PRO A 39 4.59 2.88 16.70
CA PRO A 39 4.79 2.54 18.09
C PRO A 39 3.50 1.89 18.59
N THR A 40 3.55 0.60 18.90
CA THR A 40 2.52 -0.06 19.68
C THR A 40 2.37 0.73 20.99
N TYR A 41 1.14 0.87 21.47
CA TYR A 41 0.87 1.53 22.76
C TYR A 41 1.87 1.05 23.84
N SER A 42 2.62 2.01 24.41
CA SER A 42 3.82 1.87 25.24
C SER A 42 5.09 1.43 24.50
N ALA A 43 6.22 2.15 24.52
CA ALA A 43 6.69 3.17 25.46
C ALA A 43 7.40 4.32 24.72
N ALA A 44 7.41 5.48 25.35
CA ALA A 44 8.13 6.67 24.92
C ALA A 44 9.63 6.40 24.75
N SER A 45 10.17 6.66 23.57
CA SER A 45 11.25 7.62 23.32
C SER A 45 11.82 7.41 21.92
N ALA A 46 11.73 8.44 21.08
CA ALA A 46 12.67 8.64 20.00
C ALA A 46 12.83 10.15 19.81
N GLY A 47 14.00 10.63 20.21
CA GLY A 47 14.42 12.02 20.02
C GLY A 47 14.41 12.38 18.55
N SER A 48 14.04 13.62 18.28
CA SER A 48 14.15 14.27 16.98
C SER A 48 15.62 14.54 16.68
N SER A 49 16.24 13.76 15.78
CA SER A 49 17.45 14.16 15.07
C SER A 49 17.10 14.50 13.62
N SER A 50 17.30 15.76 13.27
CA SER A 50 16.80 16.43 12.08
C SER A 50 17.77 16.39 10.89
N ASP A 51 18.52 15.30 10.68
CA ASP A 51 19.50 15.18 9.58
C ASP A 51 19.32 13.87 8.81
N GLY A 52 18.35 13.81 7.88
CA GLY A 52 18.16 12.64 7.02
C GLY A 52 16.84 12.55 6.25
N ALA A 53 16.12 13.66 6.04
CA ALA A 53 14.77 13.66 5.47
C ALA A 53 14.65 12.97 4.09
N GLU A 54 15.71 12.99 3.27
CA GLU A 54 15.69 12.37 1.93
C GLU A 54 15.72 10.84 1.96
N GLY A 55 16.31 10.22 3.01
CA GLY A 55 16.38 8.76 3.11
C GLY A 55 15.02 8.13 3.43
N VAL A 56 14.27 8.76 4.34
CA VAL A 56 12.97 8.26 4.83
C VAL A 56 11.89 8.42 3.76
N GLU A 57 11.96 9.50 2.97
CA GLU A 57 11.06 9.71 1.84
C GLU A 57 11.26 8.69 0.70
N SER A 58 12.22 7.77 0.76
CA SER A 58 12.35 6.65 -0.20
C SER A 58 11.80 5.30 0.32
N LEU A 59 11.52 5.19 1.62
CA LEU A 59 11.15 3.92 2.26
C LEU A 59 9.67 3.55 2.03
N PHE A 60 9.40 2.27 1.84
CA PHE A 60 8.04 1.76 1.73
C PHE A 60 7.29 1.86 3.06
N PRO A 61 6.01 2.26 3.07
CA PRO A 61 5.24 2.35 4.30
C PRO A 61 5.04 0.97 4.93
N PHE A 62 5.21 0.88 6.25
CA PHE A 62 4.96 -0.36 6.99
C PHE A 62 3.45 -0.67 7.07
N PRO A 63 2.99 -1.88 6.72
CA PRO A 63 1.60 -2.29 6.91
C PRO A 63 1.27 -2.43 8.38
N ALA A 64 0.60 -1.42 8.95
CA ALA A 64 0.30 -1.33 10.39
C ALA A 64 -0.53 -2.51 10.92
N THR A 65 -1.27 -3.20 10.05
CA THR A 65 -2.07 -4.39 10.39
C THR A 65 -1.28 -5.70 10.30
N SER A 66 0.04 -5.65 10.11
CA SER A 66 0.89 -6.84 10.08
C SER A 66 0.80 -7.63 11.39
N VAL A 67 0.74 -8.95 11.32
CA VAL A 67 0.76 -9.85 12.47
C VAL A 67 2.20 -10.17 12.86
N PRO A 68 2.65 -9.83 14.08
CA PRO A 68 3.99 -10.20 14.54
C PRO A 68 4.19 -11.71 14.58
N GLY A 69 5.39 -12.19 14.20
CA GLY A 69 5.75 -13.60 14.25
C GLY A 69 5.19 -14.47 13.13
N VAL A 70 4.38 -13.92 12.22
CA VAL A 70 3.92 -14.61 11.01
C VAL A 70 4.79 -14.17 9.83
N ALA A 71 5.37 -15.13 9.10
CA ALA A 71 6.20 -14.85 7.94
C ALA A 71 5.41 -14.07 6.87
N PRO A 72 5.93 -12.92 6.39
CA PRO A 72 5.28 -12.17 5.33
C PRO A 72 5.80 -12.58 3.95
N SER A 73 4.92 -12.48 2.96
CA SER A 73 5.28 -12.33 1.55
C SER A 73 4.75 -10.99 1.07
N ASP A 74 5.59 -10.19 0.42
CA ASP A 74 5.28 -8.81 0.07
C ASP A 74 5.30 -8.60 -1.45
N ILE A 75 4.43 -7.71 -1.95
CA ILE A 75 4.52 -7.13 -3.28
C ILE A 75 4.64 -5.61 -3.09
N THR A 76 5.73 -5.04 -3.56
CA THR A 76 5.89 -3.58 -3.58
C THR A 76 5.44 -3.03 -4.92
N PHE A 77 4.91 -1.82 -4.91
CA PHE A 77 4.71 -1.04 -6.12
C PHE A 77 5.19 0.38 -5.89
N GLU A 78 5.82 0.97 -6.90
CA GLU A 78 6.32 2.35 -6.86
C GLU A 78 6.14 3.05 -8.21
N LEU A 79 5.87 4.35 -8.16
CA LEU A 79 5.69 5.19 -9.34
C LEU A 79 6.99 5.28 -10.12
N VAL A 80 6.90 4.98 -11.41
CA VAL A 80 7.95 5.27 -12.40
C VAL A 80 7.60 6.53 -13.17
N GLU A 81 6.34 6.69 -13.55
CA GLU A 81 5.84 7.81 -14.33
C GLU A 81 4.36 8.06 -14.00
N GLY A 82 3.94 9.32 -13.89
CA GLY A 82 2.53 9.67 -13.79
C GLY A 82 2.25 10.96 -13.03
N ASP A 83 0.98 11.14 -12.67
CA ASP A 83 0.42 12.41 -12.18
C ASP A 83 0.64 12.69 -10.68
N PHE A 84 1.47 11.90 -10.00
CA PHE A 84 1.82 12.07 -8.58
C PHE A 84 3.31 12.40 -8.43
N GLN A 85 3.68 13.10 -7.37
CA GLN A 85 5.10 13.28 -7.02
C GLN A 85 5.69 12.00 -6.44
N SER A 86 4.89 11.27 -5.69
CA SER A 86 5.25 9.96 -5.17
C SER A 86 4.00 9.11 -5.05
N PHE A 87 4.10 7.86 -5.46
CA PHE A 87 3.08 6.86 -5.22
C PHE A 87 3.79 5.54 -5.01
N ARG A 88 3.74 5.00 -3.80
CA ARG A 88 4.33 3.70 -3.50
C ARG A 88 3.60 2.99 -2.38
N GLY A 89 3.73 1.68 -2.33
CA GLY A 89 3.13 0.90 -1.27
C GLY A 89 3.57 -0.55 -1.24
N VAL A 90 3.01 -1.26 -0.26
CA VAL A 90 3.26 -2.67 0.00
C VAL A 90 1.93 -3.38 0.15
N TRP A 91 1.79 -4.50 -0.57
CA TRP A 91 0.81 -5.54 -0.25
C TRP A 91 1.53 -6.63 0.51
N ARG A 92 1.02 -6.98 1.68
CA ARG A 92 1.60 -8.01 2.54
C ARG A 92 0.61 -9.13 2.73
N MET A 93 1.00 -10.34 2.38
CA MET A 93 0.28 -11.57 2.68
C MET A 93 0.92 -12.26 3.88
N GLN A 94 0.10 -12.64 4.86
CA GLN A 94 0.52 -13.41 6.02
C GLN A 94 -0.46 -14.55 6.27
N GLN A 95 0.04 -15.78 6.30
CA GLN A 95 -0.80 -16.95 6.58
C GLN A 95 -1.16 -17.00 8.07
N THR A 96 -2.41 -16.70 8.39
CA THR A 96 -2.90 -16.63 9.78
C THR A 96 -3.58 -17.92 10.24
N GLY A 97 -3.70 -18.90 9.35
CA GLY A 97 -4.26 -20.22 9.60
C GLY A 97 -4.18 -21.12 8.38
N ASP A 98 -4.61 -22.38 8.52
CA ASP A 98 -4.46 -23.39 7.47
C ASP A 98 -5.08 -23.00 6.13
N GLN A 99 -6.14 -22.20 6.16
CA GLN A 99 -6.90 -21.78 4.98
C GLN A 99 -7.22 -20.27 5.00
N SER A 100 -6.48 -19.49 5.80
CA SER A 100 -6.70 -18.06 5.94
C SER A 100 -5.41 -17.29 5.74
N THR A 101 -5.49 -16.23 4.92
CA THR A 101 -4.40 -15.30 4.68
C THR A 101 -4.89 -13.89 4.98
N LEU A 102 -4.14 -13.17 5.81
CA LEU A 102 -4.34 -11.74 6.00
C LEU A 102 -3.63 -10.99 4.86
N LEU A 103 -4.40 -10.17 4.13
CA LEU A 103 -3.86 -9.23 3.16
C LEU A 103 -3.85 -7.82 3.78
N SER A 104 -2.66 -7.30 4.05
CA SER A 104 -2.44 -5.94 4.57
C SER A 104 -1.95 -5.02 3.45
N TYR A 105 -2.38 -3.76 3.48
CA TYR A 105 -2.04 -2.76 2.47
C TYR A 105 -1.50 -1.50 3.14
N ALA A 106 -0.38 -0.99 2.63
CA ALA A 106 0.20 0.27 3.07
C ALA A 106 0.50 1.16 1.86
N LEU A 107 0.16 2.44 1.93
CA LEU A 107 0.32 3.39 0.83
C LEU A 107 0.93 4.69 1.30
N PHE A 108 1.85 5.21 0.50
CA PHE A 108 2.35 6.57 0.57
C PHE A 108 2.06 7.26 -0.75
N VAL A 109 1.33 8.38 -0.70
CA VAL A 109 1.01 9.20 -1.87
C VAL A 109 1.35 10.65 -1.58
N LYS A 110 2.09 11.26 -2.50
CA LYS A 110 2.37 12.69 -2.52
C LYS A 110 1.75 13.29 -3.80
N PRO A 111 0.67 14.09 -3.69
CA PRO A 111 0.08 14.75 -4.84
C PRO A 111 1.02 15.81 -5.42
N GLN A 112 0.72 16.23 -6.64
CA GLN A 112 1.29 17.46 -7.20
C GLN A 112 0.76 18.68 -6.43
N ALA A 113 1.57 19.74 -6.34
CA ALA A 113 1.20 20.96 -5.60
C ALA A 113 -0.05 21.65 -6.13
N TRP A 114 -0.37 21.48 -7.42
CA TRP A 114 -1.58 22.02 -8.04
C TRP A 114 -2.83 21.14 -7.81
N LEU A 115 -2.67 19.93 -7.25
CA LEU A 115 -3.75 18.97 -7.10
C LEU A 115 -4.38 19.05 -5.70
N PRO A 116 -5.69 19.32 -5.58
CA PRO A 116 -6.34 19.41 -4.27
C PRO A 116 -6.33 18.06 -3.54
N VAL A 117 -5.58 17.97 -2.44
CA VAL A 117 -5.44 16.74 -1.61
C VAL A 117 -6.80 16.16 -1.22
N ALA A 118 -7.76 17.02 -0.85
CA ALA A 118 -9.10 16.61 -0.44
C ALA A 118 -9.91 15.90 -1.54
N LEU A 119 -9.63 16.18 -2.83
CA LEU A 119 -10.31 15.51 -3.95
C LEU A 119 -9.76 14.12 -4.23
N ILE A 120 -8.48 13.88 -3.92
CA ILE A 120 -7.82 12.61 -4.23
C ILE A 120 -7.82 11.64 -3.06
N GLN A 121 -7.75 12.12 -1.82
CA GLN A 121 -7.56 11.26 -0.66
C GLN A 121 -8.69 10.23 -0.53
N GLY A 122 -9.94 10.71 -0.44
CA GLY A 122 -11.10 9.84 -0.35
C GLY A 122 -11.29 8.93 -1.57
N ARG A 123 -10.80 9.35 -2.75
CA ARG A 123 -10.85 8.51 -3.96
C ARG A 123 -9.81 7.40 -3.91
N ILE A 124 -8.57 7.71 -3.54
CA ILE A 124 -7.49 6.73 -3.42
C ILE A 124 -7.84 5.69 -2.35
N GLU A 125 -8.34 6.13 -1.19
CA GLU A 125 -8.78 5.23 -0.12
C GLU A 125 -9.87 4.26 -0.62
N ASN A 126 -10.91 4.78 -1.28
CA ASN A 126 -11.98 3.94 -1.82
C ASN A 126 -11.50 2.96 -2.90
N GLU A 127 -10.60 3.39 -3.80
CA GLU A 127 -10.05 2.52 -4.84
C GLU A 127 -9.14 1.43 -4.25
N VAL A 128 -8.35 1.73 -3.22
CA VAL A 128 -7.56 0.74 -2.48
C VAL A 128 -8.47 -0.31 -1.86
N LEU A 129 -9.55 0.10 -1.19
CA LEU A 129 -10.50 -0.83 -0.58
C LEU A 129 -11.18 -1.72 -1.63
N ARG A 130 -11.63 -1.15 -2.76
CA ARG A 130 -12.22 -1.91 -3.87
C ARG A 130 -11.25 -2.91 -4.47
N ASN A 131 -9.99 -2.51 -4.66
CA ASN A 131 -8.95 -3.40 -5.18
C ASN A 131 -8.71 -4.57 -4.24
N LEU A 132 -8.60 -4.31 -2.93
CA LEU A 132 -8.45 -5.36 -1.90
C LEU A 132 -9.64 -6.32 -1.88
N GLU A 133 -10.87 -5.78 -1.96
CA GLU A 133 -12.08 -6.59 -2.00
C GLU A 133 -12.13 -7.47 -3.25
N ALA A 134 -11.74 -6.94 -4.42
CA ALA A 134 -11.67 -7.69 -5.66
C ALA A 134 -10.66 -8.84 -5.58
N VAL A 135 -9.47 -8.59 -5.02
CA VAL A 135 -8.45 -9.62 -4.79
C VAL A 135 -8.96 -10.70 -3.84
N SER A 136 -9.60 -10.31 -2.73
CA SER A 136 -10.18 -11.26 -1.77
C SER A 136 -11.20 -12.18 -2.43
N ARG A 137 -12.22 -11.60 -3.08
CA ARG A 137 -13.29 -12.36 -3.76
C ARG A 137 -12.74 -13.29 -4.84
N TYR A 138 -11.78 -12.82 -5.63
CA TYR A 138 -11.14 -13.65 -6.66
C TYR A 138 -10.40 -14.84 -6.04
N SER A 139 -9.62 -14.59 -4.99
CA SER A 139 -8.83 -15.61 -4.30
C SER A 139 -9.73 -16.70 -3.68
N GLU A 140 -10.80 -16.29 -3.00
CA GLU A 140 -11.82 -17.20 -2.45
C GLU A 140 -12.49 -18.03 -3.55
N SER A 141 -12.84 -17.42 -4.68
CA SER A 141 -13.46 -18.13 -5.80
C SER A 141 -12.53 -19.19 -6.40
N GLN A 142 -11.23 -18.89 -6.52
CA GLN A 142 -10.24 -19.84 -7.02
C GLN A 142 -10.02 -21.00 -6.04
N PHE A 143 -9.95 -20.69 -4.75
CA PHE A 143 -9.84 -21.70 -3.71
C PHE A 143 -11.03 -22.67 -3.70
N GLN A 144 -12.26 -22.17 -3.83
CA GLN A 144 -13.45 -23.02 -3.92
C GLN A 144 -13.46 -23.88 -5.18
N ARG A 145 -12.94 -23.39 -6.30
CA ARG A 145 -12.83 -24.15 -7.56
C ARG A 145 -11.80 -25.26 -7.46
N ALA A 146 -10.66 -25.02 -6.83
CA ALA A 146 -9.63 -26.03 -6.62
C ALA A 146 -10.06 -27.18 -5.68
N ARG A 147 -11.12 -26.97 -4.89
CA ARG A 147 -11.70 -27.97 -3.98
C ARG A 147 -12.85 -28.78 -4.58
N LYS A 148 -13.32 -28.43 -5.79
CA LYS A 148 -14.32 -29.21 -6.54
C LYS A 148 -13.61 -30.19 -7.45
#